data_AF-A0A6P3Z1L2-F1
#
_entry.id   AF-A0A6P3Z1L2-F1
#
_cell.length_a   1.000
_cell.length_b   1.000
_cell.length_c   1.000
_cell.angle_alpha   90.00
_cell.angle_beta   90.00
_cell.angle_gamma   90.00
#
_symmetry.space_group_name_H-M   'P 1'
#
loop_
_entity.id
_entity.type
_entity.pdbx_description
1 polymer ?
#
loop_
_entity_poly.entity_id
_entity_poly.type
_entity_poly.pdbx_seq_one_letter_code
_entity_poly.pdbx_strand_id
1 'polypeptide(L)'
;MSELKKVRNIRPGFAKGLWRGLANAAWETLTVGRSPWTLKNHADWSSLVKLDKYEAPKKDYVERTLAPRDRLASVYFAATEHDEDQPVHLKVADTNICIERCTVEYGNPCQRFCPAGVYEIVQDAAGRRLQINAANCVHCKTCDIKDPYQIITWVTPEGGSGPNYQNL
;
A
#
# COMPACT_ATOMS: atom_id res chain seq x y z
N MET A 1 10.02 23.84 -9.49
CA MET A 1 9.00 23.51 -10.52
C MET A 1 9.59 23.12 -11.88
N SER A 2 10.68 23.75 -12.34
CA SER A 2 11.33 23.42 -13.62
C SER A 2 11.80 21.96 -13.70
N GLU A 3 12.33 21.42 -12.59
CA GLU A 3 12.79 20.04 -12.50
C GLU A 3 11.67 19.02 -12.72
N LEU A 4 10.59 19.07 -11.93
CA LEU A 4 9.44 18.15 -12.06
C LEU A 4 8.79 18.23 -13.45
N LYS A 5 8.79 19.41 -14.09
CA LYS A 5 8.27 19.58 -15.45
C LYS A 5 9.05 18.76 -16.49
N LYS A 6 10.36 18.55 -16.30
CA LYS A 6 11.22 17.79 -17.21
C LYS A 6 10.91 16.28 -17.20
N VAL A 7 10.40 15.76 -16.08
CA VAL A 7 10.18 14.32 -15.86
C VAL A 7 8.70 13.94 -15.77
N ARG A 8 7.79 14.91 -15.93
CA ARG A 8 6.34 14.76 -15.68
C ARG A 8 5.66 13.61 -16.44
N ASN A 9 6.20 13.23 -17.60
CA ASN A 9 5.65 12.19 -18.47
C ASN A 9 6.35 10.84 -18.32
N ILE A 10 7.45 10.72 -17.57
CA ILE A 10 8.21 9.47 -17.45
C ILE A 10 7.34 8.38 -16.82
N ARG A 11 6.86 8.58 -15.58
CA ARG A 11 6.05 7.59 -14.86
C ARG A 11 4.72 7.26 -15.56
N PRO A 12 3.91 8.24 -16.01
CA PRO A 12 2.66 7.94 -16.72
C PRO A 12 2.85 7.13 -18.01
N GLY A 13 4.02 7.22 -18.67
CA GLY A 13 4.32 6.42 -19.86
C GLY A 13 4.25 4.91 -19.63
N PHE A 14 4.49 4.46 -18.40
CA PHE A 14 4.43 3.04 -18.02
C PHE A 14 3.01 2.50 -17.83
N ALA A 15 1.97 3.34 -17.88
CA ALA A 15 0.57 2.89 -17.80
C ALA A 15 0.19 1.94 -18.96
N LYS A 16 0.95 1.98 -20.07
CA LYS A 16 0.75 1.10 -21.23
C LYS A 16 1.76 -0.08 -21.29
N GLY A 17 2.42 -0.38 -20.18
CA GLY A 17 3.40 -1.47 -20.06
C GLY A 17 4.87 -1.02 -20.17
N LEU A 18 5.78 -1.95 -19.84
CA LEU A 18 7.21 -1.69 -19.67
C LEU A 18 7.87 -1.08 -20.91
N TRP A 19 7.75 -1.73 -22.07
CA TRP A 19 8.44 -1.31 -23.30
C TRP A 19 7.97 0.05 -23.82
N ARG A 20 6.66 0.31 -23.78
CA ARG A 20 6.10 1.62 -24.13
C ARG A 20 6.55 2.70 -23.15
N GLY A 21 6.61 2.37 -21.85
CA GLY A 21 7.13 3.25 -20.82
C GLY A 21 8.61 3.60 -21.02
N LEU A 22 9.45 2.61 -21.34
CA LEU A 22 10.88 2.83 -21.62
C LEU A 22 11.11 3.69 -22.86
N ALA A 23 10.39 3.43 -23.96
CA ALA A 23 10.47 4.24 -25.17
C ALA A 23 10.07 5.70 -24.90
N ASN A 24 8.98 5.91 -24.15
CA ASN A 24 8.56 7.25 -23.73
C ASN A 24 9.57 7.90 -22.78
N ALA A 25 10.14 7.16 -21.83
CA ALA A 25 11.16 7.68 -20.91
C ALA A 25 12.42 8.13 -21.65
N ALA A 26 12.88 7.36 -22.64
CA ALA A 26 13.99 7.74 -23.50
C ALA A 26 13.69 9.05 -24.26
N TRP A 27 12.50 9.16 -24.86
CA TRP A 27 12.05 10.38 -25.54
C TRP A 27 12.00 11.61 -24.62
N GLU A 28 11.37 11.48 -23.44
CA GLU A 28 11.27 12.56 -22.47
C GLU A 28 12.64 12.97 -21.91
N THR A 29 13.58 12.03 -21.80
CA THR A 29 14.95 12.31 -21.37
C THR A 29 15.74 13.07 -22.45
N LEU A 30 15.67 12.61 -23.71
CA LEU A 30 16.33 13.26 -24.85
C LEU A 30 15.80 14.67 -25.12
N THR A 31 14.49 14.88 -24.97
CA THR A 31 13.84 16.18 -25.16
C THR A 31 13.86 17.04 -23.90
N VAL A 32 14.36 16.53 -22.77
CA VAL A 32 14.37 17.21 -21.47
C VAL A 32 12.95 17.67 -21.05
N GLY A 33 11.96 16.81 -21.32
CA GLY A 33 10.54 17.05 -21.01
C GLY A 33 9.86 18.15 -21.82
N ARG A 34 10.41 18.48 -23.01
CA ARG A 34 9.85 19.47 -23.95
C ARG A 34 8.73 18.92 -24.83
N SER A 35 8.23 17.72 -24.57
CA SER A 35 7.03 17.20 -25.23
C SER A 35 5.86 18.19 -25.12
N PRO A 36 5.11 18.41 -26.22
CA PRO A 36 4.00 19.37 -26.26
C PRO A 36 2.73 18.86 -25.54
N TRP A 37 2.79 17.72 -24.86
CA TRP A 37 1.70 17.14 -24.07
C TRP A 37 2.10 16.90 -22.61
N THR A 38 1.09 16.62 -21.79
CA THR A 38 1.25 16.12 -20.41
C THR A 38 0.33 14.94 -20.21
N LEU A 39 0.89 13.78 -19.87
CA LEU A 39 0.15 12.55 -19.60
C LEU A 39 -0.57 12.64 -18.23
N LYS A 40 -1.73 11.99 -18.13
CA LYS A 40 -2.54 11.98 -16.90
C LYS A 40 -2.28 10.72 -16.07
N ASN A 41 -2.42 10.86 -14.75
CA ASN A 41 -2.45 9.75 -13.79
C ASN A 41 -3.90 9.45 -13.36
N HIS A 42 -4.08 8.34 -12.66
CA HIS A 42 -5.32 7.94 -12.00
C HIS A 42 -5.04 7.68 -10.52
N ALA A 43 -6.09 7.62 -9.70
CA ALA A 43 -5.95 7.30 -8.28
C ALA A 43 -5.61 5.83 -8.09
N ASP A 44 -4.69 5.52 -7.18
CA ASP A 44 -4.13 4.17 -7.06
C ASP A 44 -5.11 3.14 -6.47
N TRP A 45 -6.04 3.55 -5.59
CA TRP A 45 -7.12 2.69 -5.10
C TRP A 45 -7.99 2.10 -6.23
N SER A 46 -8.16 2.87 -7.32
CA SER A 46 -8.97 2.46 -8.47
C SER A 46 -8.28 1.46 -9.40
N SER A 47 -7.00 1.15 -9.14
CA SER A 47 -6.18 0.29 -10.01
C SER A 47 -6.32 -1.22 -9.72
N LEU A 48 -7.04 -1.61 -8.66
CA LEU A 48 -7.19 -3.01 -8.28
C LEU A 48 -8.23 -3.71 -9.18
N VAL A 49 -7.89 -4.92 -9.62
CA VAL A 49 -8.80 -5.79 -10.35
C VAL A 49 -9.50 -6.73 -9.37
N LYS A 50 -10.81 -6.93 -9.55
CA LYS A 50 -11.58 -7.88 -8.76
C LYS A 50 -11.13 -9.32 -9.01
N LEU A 51 -11.23 -10.18 -8.00
CA LEU A 51 -10.73 -11.55 -8.05
C LEU A 51 -11.38 -12.39 -9.15
N ASP A 52 -12.66 -12.17 -9.44
CA ASP A 52 -13.42 -12.87 -10.49
C ASP A 52 -12.89 -12.61 -11.91
N LYS A 53 -12.19 -11.48 -12.11
CA LYS A 53 -11.62 -11.04 -13.39
C LYS A 53 -10.09 -11.08 -13.39
N TYR A 54 -9.48 -11.57 -12.32
CA TYR A 54 -8.03 -11.56 -12.16
C TYR A 54 -7.46 -12.97 -12.25
N GLU A 55 -6.65 -13.21 -13.27
CA GLU A 55 -5.82 -14.40 -13.33
C GLU A 55 -4.57 -14.17 -12.48
N ALA A 56 -4.40 -14.97 -11.42
CA ALA A 56 -3.25 -14.84 -10.55
C ALA A 56 -1.97 -15.17 -11.33
N PRO A 57 -0.99 -14.25 -11.42
CA PRO A 57 0.28 -14.55 -12.05
C PRO A 57 0.98 -15.65 -11.25
N LYS A 58 1.74 -16.49 -11.96
CA LYS A 58 2.63 -17.44 -11.31
C LYS A 58 3.59 -16.67 -10.41
N LYS A 59 3.54 -16.97 -9.12
CA LYS A 59 4.43 -16.36 -8.14
C LYS A 59 5.62 -17.28 -7.95
N ASP A 60 6.76 -16.93 -8.56
CA ASP A 60 8.02 -17.64 -8.34
C ASP A 60 8.69 -17.12 -7.06
N TYR A 61 7.95 -17.12 -5.94
CA TYR A 61 8.54 -16.77 -4.65
C TYR A 61 9.56 -17.83 -4.27
N VAL A 62 10.80 -17.38 -4.10
CA VAL A 62 11.88 -18.20 -3.56
C VAL A 62 11.80 -18.22 -2.05
N GLU A 63 12.22 -19.33 -1.44
CA GLU A 63 12.40 -19.39 0.00
C GLU A 63 13.45 -18.36 0.43
N ARG A 64 13.10 -17.51 1.41
CA ARG A 64 13.99 -16.48 1.93
C ARG A 64 14.86 -17.07 3.04
N THR A 65 16.15 -17.24 2.77
CA THR A 65 17.11 -17.80 3.73
C THR A 65 17.65 -16.77 4.72
N LEU A 66 17.76 -15.50 4.31
CA LEU A 66 18.30 -14.39 5.12
C LEU A 66 17.21 -13.65 5.91
N ALA A 67 17.56 -13.19 7.12
CA ALA A 67 16.72 -12.32 7.94
C ALA A 67 16.70 -10.87 7.40
N PRO A 68 15.62 -10.10 7.66
CA PRO A 68 14.35 -10.50 8.27
C PRO A 68 13.55 -11.37 7.29
N ARG A 69 13.07 -12.55 7.73
CA ARG A 69 12.42 -13.54 6.86
C ARG A 69 10.93 -13.26 6.69
N ASP A 70 10.29 -12.92 7.80
CA ASP A 70 8.87 -12.60 7.88
C ASP A 70 8.64 -11.11 8.18
N ARG A 71 7.38 -10.71 8.08
CA ARG A 71 6.95 -9.32 8.25
C ARG A 71 7.12 -8.84 9.69
N LEU A 72 6.93 -9.69 10.69
CA LEU A 72 7.03 -9.31 12.11
C LEU A 72 8.48 -9.00 12.48
N ALA A 73 9.43 -9.80 11.99
CA ALA A 73 10.85 -9.49 12.14
C ALA A 73 11.21 -8.13 11.53
N SER A 74 10.65 -7.78 10.36
CA SER A 74 10.85 -6.44 9.76
C SER A 74 10.25 -5.31 10.60
N VAL A 75 9.09 -5.53 11.21
CA VAL A 75 8.44 -4.56 12.12
C VAL A 75 9.28 -4.34 13.37
N TYR A 76 9.86 -5.40 13.93
CA TYR A 76 10.80 -5.31 15.05
C TYR A 76 12.00 -4.42 14.72
N PHE A 77 12.61 -4.57 13.53
CA PHE A 77 13.74 -3.72 13.11
C PHE A 77 13.35 -2.27 12.80
N ALA A 78 12.07 -1.99 12.56
CA ALA A 78 11.58 -0.62 12.48
C ALA A 78 11.51 0.06 13.86
N ALA A 79 11.74 -0.69 14.95
CA ALA A 79 11.60 -0.26 16.33
C ALA A 79 10.32 0.56 16.52
N THR A 80 9.22 0.06 15.95
CA THR A 80 7.93 0.74 16.01
C THR A 80 7.27 0.47 17.35
N GLU A 81 6.80 1.54 17.98
CA GLU A 81 6.19 1.48 19.31
C GLU A 81 4.99 2.42 19.37
N HIS A 82 3.93 1.95 20.01
CA HIS A 82 2.72 2.70 20.29
C HIS A 82 2.26 2.27 21.67
N ASP A 83 1.79 3.21 22.49
CA ASP A 83 1.02 2.86 23.69
C ASP A 83 -0.21 2.03 23.27
N GLU A 84 -0.46 0.90 23.91
CA GLU A 84 -1.56 -0.01 23.59
C GLU A 84 -2.92 0.53 24.03
N ASP A 85 -2.94 1.41 25.03
CA ASP A 85 -4.16 2.02 25.56
C ASP A 85 -4.62 3.24 24.74
N GLN A 86 -3.79 3.68 23.78
CA GLN A 86 -4.16 4.81 22.92
C GLN A 86 -5.25 4.42 21.90
N PRO A 87 -6.11 5.37 21.48
CA PRO A 87 -7.10 5.10 20.44
C PRO A 87 -6.46 4.66 19.11
N VAL A 88 -7.03 3.62 18.50
CA VAL A 88 -6.59 3.14 17.17
C VAL A 88 -6.63 4.28 16.15
N HIS A 89 -5.48 4.66 15.62
CA HIS A 89 -5.31 5.79 14.70
C HIS A 89 -5.64 5.45 13.22
N LEU A 90 -6.06 4.20 12.97
CA LEU A 90 -6.50 3.70 11.67
C LEU A 90 -8.01 3.53 11.71
N LYS A 91 -8.74 4.57 11.30
CA LYS A 91 -10.20 4.59 11.40
C LYS A 91 -10.79 3.89 10.18
N VAL A 92 -11.58 2.84 10.41
CA VAL A 92 -12.31 2.13 9.35
C VAL A 92 -13.78 2.50 9.47
N ALA A 93 -14.31 3.19 8.46
CA ALA A 93 -15.66 3.75 8.51
C ALA A 93 -16.76 2.68 8.63
N ASP A 94 -16.58 1.54 7.96
CA ASP A 94 -17.48 0.39 8.04
C ASP A 94 -16.68 -0.92 7.97
N THR A 95 -16.58 -1.61 9.11
CA THR A 95 -15.85 -2.87 9.23
C THR A 95 -16.58 -4.05 8.59
N ASN A 96 -17.90 -3.96 8.35
CA ASN A 96 -18.66 -5.01 7.68
C ASN A 96 -18.23 -5.16 6.21
N ILE A 97 -17.87 -4.05 5.55
CA ILE A 97 -17.29 -4.09 4.19
C ILE A 97 -16.06 -4.99 4.14
N CYS A 98 -15.22 -5.00 5.19
CA CYS A 98 -14.03 -5.84 5.22
C CYS A 98 -14.36 -7.34 5.20
N ILE A 99 -15.39 -7.77 5.92
CA ILE A 99 -15.73 -9.20 6.07
C ILE A 99 -16.74 -9.71 5.02
N GLU A 100 -17.60 -8.85 4.48
CA GLU A 100 -18.64 -9.24 3.53
C GLU A 100 -18.21 -9.04 2.07
N ARG A 101 -17.79 -7.81 1.74
CA ARG A 101 -17.59 -7.40 0.33
C ARG A 101 -16.13 -7.46 -0.09
N CYS A 102 -15.24 -6.87 0.69
CA CYS A 102 -13.82 -6.78 0.37
C CYS A 102 -13.15 -8.16 0.33
N THR A 103 -13.58 -9.10 1.18
CA THR A 103 -13.08 -10.49 1.15
C THR A 103 -13.43 -11.20 -0.16
N VAL A 104 -14.60 -10.91 -0.74
CA VAL A 104 -15.08 -11.56 -1.97
C VAL A 104 -14.56 -10.84 -3.21
N GLU A 105 -14.70 -9.52 -3.27
CA GLU A 105 -14.35 -8.74 -4.46
C GLU A 105 -12.82 -8.62 -4.65
N TYR A 106 -12.06 -8.46 -3.57
CA TYR A 106 -10.62 -8.15 -3.62
C TYR A 106 -9.74 -9.04 -2.74
N GLY A 107 -10.32 -9.93 -1.93
CA GLY A 107 -9.56 -10.81 -1.03
C GLY A 107 -8.82 -10.09 0.10
N ASN A 108 -9.40 -8.99 0.62
CA ASN A 108 -8.80 -8.15 1.66
C ASN A 108 -7.34 -7.77 1.36
N PRO A 109 -7.09 -6.95 0.33
CA PRO A 109 -5.73 -6.61 -0.11
C PRO A 109 -4.92 -5.89 0.97
N CYS A 110 -5.57 -5.30 1.98
CA CYS A 110 -4.92 -4.68 3.14
C CYS A 110 -4.02 -5.62 3.92
N GLN A 111 -4.32 -6.92 3.96
CA GLN A 111 -3.46 -7.94 4.59
C GLN A 111 -2.14 -8.14 3.82
N ARG A 112 -2.07 -7.69 2.56
CA ARG A 112 -0.94 -7.90 1.65
C ARG A 112 -0.15 -6.63 1.39
N PHE A 113 -0.82 -5.51 1.09
CA PHE A 113 -0.14 -4.24 0.83
C PHE A 113 0.37 -3.57 2.11
N CYS A 114 -0.19 -3.92 3.28
CA CYS A 114 0.28 -3.36 4.54
C CYS A 114 1.67 -3.92 4.81
N PRO A 115 2.72 -3.07 4.88
CA PRO A 115 4.08 -3.55 5.08
C PRO A 115 4.31 -4.09 6.50
N ALA A 116 3.40 -3.83 7.43
CA ALA A 116 3.57 -4.13 8.86
C ALA A 116 2.53 -5.08 9.46
N GLY A 117 1.64 -5.67 8.65
CA GLY A 117 0.70 -6.68 9.14
C GLY A 117 -0.32 -6.13 10.14
N VAL A 118 -0.73 -4.88 9.95
CA VAL A 118 -1.67 -4.20 10.85
C VAL A 118 -3.09 -4.74 10.70
N TYR A 119 -3.49 -5.16 9.50
CA TYR A 119 -4.84 -5.63 9.22
C TYR A 119 -4.86 -7.15 9.10
N GLU A 120 -5.78 -7.79 9.82
CA GLU A 120 -6.01 -9.22 9.77
C GLU A 120 -7.52 -9.51 9.84
N ILE A 121 -7.98 -10.51 9.07
CA ILE A 121 -9.34 -11.03 9.22
C ILE A 121 -9.27 -12.26 10.12
N VAL A 122 -9.80 -12.13 11.33
CA VAL A 122 -9.79 -13.20 12.33
C VAL A 122 -11.16 -13.87 12.40
N GLN A 123 -11.17 -15.16 12.73
CA GLN A 123 -12.38 -15.94 13.00
C GLN A 123 -12.40 -16.30 14.48
N ASP A 124 -13.43 -15.85 15.19
CA ASP A 124 -13.69 -16.23 16.58
C ASP A 124 -15.07 -16.92 16.70
N ALA A 125 -15.49 -17.19 17.95
CA ALA A 125 -16.77 -17.81 18.25
C ALA A 125 -17.98 -16.94 17.87
N ALA A 126 -17.81 -15.62 17.77
CA ALA A 126 -18.85 -14.66 17.40
C ALA A 126 -18.91 -14.43 15.87
N GLY A 127 -17.85 -14.76 15.13
CA GLY A 127 -17.83 -14.73 13.68
C GLY A 127 -16.51 -14.26 13.09
N ARG A 128 -16.55 -13.85 11.81
CA ARG A 128 -15.41 -13.17 11.18
C ARG A 128 -15.45 -11.70 11.55
N ARG A 129 -14.29 -11.14 11.87
CA ARG A 129 -14.13 -9.70 12.12
C ARG A 129 -12.79 -9.19 11.64
N LEU A 130 -12.71 -7.88 11.44
CA LEU A 130 -11.45 -7.18 11.25
C LEU A 130 -10.74 -7.01 12.60
N GLN A 131 -9.46 -7.41 12.66
CA GLN A 131 -8.53 -7.11 13.74
C GLN A 131 -7.54 -6.05 13.23
N ILE A 132 -7.35 -4.98 14.01
CA ILE A 132 -6.39 -3.91 13.70
C ILE A 132 -5.30 -3.91 14.78
N ASN A 133 -4.12 -4.42 14.42
CA ASN A 133 -2.93 -4.43 15.26
C ASN A 133 -2.18 -3.10 15.12
N ALA A 134 -2.79 -2.02 15.62
CA ALA A 134 -2.34 -0.65 15.37
C ALA A 134 -0.92 -0.37 15.87
N ALA A 135 -0.45 -1.09 16.89
CA ALA A 135 0.90 -0.97 17.43
C ALA A 135 2.01 -1.28 16.40
N ASN A 136 1.71 -2.08 15.38
CA ASN A 136 2.65 -2.40 14.30
C ASN A 136 2.77 -1.28 13.25
N CYS A 137 1.93 -0.23 13.29
CA CYS A 137 1.82 0.71 12.18
C CYS A 137 3.09 1.55 11.97
N VAL A 138 3.73 1.40 10.81
CA VAL A 138 4.95 2.17 10.43
C VAL A 138 4.67 3.49 9.70
N HIS A 139 3.43 3.98 9.77
CA HIS A 139 2.99 5.29 9.25
C HIS A 139 3.22 5.53 7.74
N CYS A 140 3.38 4.46 6.96
CA CYS A 140 3.60 4.51 5.50
C CYS A 140 2.45 5.12 4.68
N LYS A 141 1.25 5.25 5.26
CA LYS A 141 0.01 5.73 4.63
C LYS A 141 -0.55 4.88 3.46
N THR A 142 0.08 3.75 3.13
CA THR A 142 -0.38 2.87 2.03
C THR A 142 -1.84 2.45 2.15
N CYS A 143 -2.32 2.16 3.36
CA CYS A 143 -3.70 1.73 3.59
C CYS A 143 -4.74 2.80 3.28
N ASP A 144 -4.45 4.07 3.57
CA ASP A 144 -5.29 5.23 3.24
C ASP A 144 -5.35 5.44 1.71
N ILE A 145 -4.23 5.18 1.01
CA ILE A 145 -4.10 5.40 -0.43
C ILE A 145 -4.67 4.24 -1.27
N LYS A 146 -4.46 2.98 -0.83
CA LYS A 146 -4.67 1.78 -1.65
C LYS A 146 -6.00 1.08 -1.42
N ASP A 147 -6.71 1.38 -0.34
CA ASP A 147 -7.99 0.75 -0.05
C ASP A 147 -9.00 0.97 -1.19
N PRO A 148 -9.47 -0.10 -1.87
CA PRO A 148 -10.39 0.04 -3.01
C PRO A 148 -11.73 0.67 -2.64
N TYR A 149 -12.10 0.68 -1.36
CA TYR A 149 -13.35 1.28 -0.87
C TYR A 149 -13.15 2.68 -0.28
N GLN A 150 -11.91 3.14 -0.11
CA GLN A 150 -11.57 4.42 0.53
C GLN A 150 -12.25 4.63 1.91
N ILE A 151 -12.33 3.58 2.72
CA ILE A 151 -12.95 3.58 4.06
C ILE A 151 -11.93 3.57 5.20
N ILE A 152 -10.64 3.49 4.90
CA ILE A 152 -9.56 3.60 5.88
C ILE A 152 -9.04 5.03 5.90
N THR A 153 -9.15 5.70 7.03
CA THR A 153 -8.55 7.02 7.27
C THR A 153 -7.42 6.89 8.27
N TRP A 154 -6.20 7.24 7.85
CA TRP A 154 -5.07 7.36 8.77
C TRP A 154 -5.16 8.72 9.47
N VAL A 155 -5.13 8.72 10.79
CA VAL A 155 -4.92 9.92 11.60
C VAL A 155 -3.63 9.78 12.39
N THR A 156 -3.09 10.90 12.86
CA THR A 156 -1.87 10.88 13.68
C THR A 156 -2.18 10.20 15.01
N PRO A 157 -1.36 9.22 15.46
CA PRO A 157 -1.42 8.68 16.81
C PRO A 157 -0.93 9.70 17.85
N GLU A 158 -0.84 9.30 19.11
CA GLU A 158 -0.21 10.10 20.15
C GLU A 158 1.25 10.44 19.80
N GLY A 159 1.69 11.63 20.20
CA GLY A 159 3.02 12.13 19.87
C GLY A 159 4.12 11.24 20.41
N GLY A 160 5.11 10.92 19.56
CA GLY A 160 6.21 10.00 19.91
C GLY A 160 5.95 8.53 19.57
N SER A 161 4.70 8.16 19.25
CA SER A 161 4.39 6.82 18.73
C SER A 161 4.80 6.67 17.26
N GLY A 162 5.09 5.45 16.83
CA GLY A 162 5.46 5.12 15.46
C GLY A 162 6.83 4.45 15.34
N PRO A 163 7.37 4.34 14.12
CA PRO A 163 8.67 3.76 13.88
C PRO A 163 9.82 4.63 14.41
N ASN A 164 10.79 4.01 15.08
CA ASN A 164 12.02 4.65 15.54
C ASN A 164 13.20 4.26 14.64
N TYR A 165 13.35 5.01 13.57
CA TYR A 165 14.35 4.73 12.54
C TYR A 165 15.71 5.37 12.85
N GLN A 166 16.72 4.53 13.07
CA GLN A 166 18.11 4.98 13.21
C GLN A 166 18.85 4.85 11.87
N ASN A 167 19.29 5.97 11.31
CA ASN A 167 20.11 6.05 10.08
C ASN A 167 19.44 5.48 8.81
N LEU A 168 18.18 5.81 8.57
CA LEU A 168 17.41 5.38 7.39
C LEU A 168 17.62 6.26 6.17
#